data_AF-A0A3S2TQQ2-F1
#
_entry.id   AF-A0A3S2TQQ2-F1
#
_cell.length_a   1.000
_cell.length_b   1.000
_cell.length_c   1.000
_cell.angle_alpha   90.00
_cell.angle_beta   90.00
_cell.angle_gamma   90.00
#
_symmetry.space_group_name_H-M   'P 1'
#
loop_
_entity.id
_entity.type
_entity.pdbx_description
1 polymer ?
#
loop_
_entity_poly.entity_id
_entity_poly.type
_entity_poly.pdbx_seq_one_letter_code
_entity_poly.pdbx_strand_id
1 'polypeptide(L)'
;MITGKSKIVIENGQIDYQILKKLRMTVDQLEMRIRTKGISNISDIQIATIEPNGQLGYELKKEAKPLTYGEFTKLIGGINGNQNENSNQDNNEYKEPNIFQEIKNTNTQKHNKIFK
;
A
#
# COMPACT_ATOMS: atom_id res chain seq x y z
N MET A 1 -16.61 31.36 3.36
CA MET A 1 -15.69 30.31 3.84
C MET A 1 -16.37 29.58 4.99
N ILE A 2 -16.40 28.25 5.00
CA ILE A 2 -16.94 27.49 6.14
C ILE A 2 -15.84 27.42 7.20
N THR A 3 -15.98 28.20 8.27
CA THR A 3 -15.02 28.30 9.38
C THR A 3 -15.40 27.28 10.45
N GLY A 4 -14.82 26.09 10.40
CA GLY A 4 -14.98 25.08 11.45
C GLY A 4 -13.69 24.29 11.67
N LYS A 5 -13.54 23.68 12.85
CA LYS A 5 -12.48 22.69 13.10
C LYS A 5 -13.00 21.30 12.74
N SER A 6 -12.18 20.50 12.08
CA SER A 6 -12.50 19.09 11.85
C SER A 6 -12.69 18.35 13.17
N LYS A 7 -13.49 17.28 13.13
CA LYS A 7 -13.78 16.45 14.30
C LYS A 7 -13.34 15.03 14.02
N ILE A 8 -12.44 14.50 14.85
CA ILE A 8 -12.00 13.11 14.78
C ILE A 8 -13.18 12.23 15.22
N VAL A 9 -13.58 11.31 14.34
CA VAL A 9 -14.69 10.37 14.56
C VAL A 9 -14.20 8.93 14.66
N ILE A 10 -13.01 8.63 14.14
CA ILE A 10 -12.35 7.33 14.29
C ILE A 10 -10.89 7.57 14.67
N GLU A 11 -10.39 6.80 15.63
CA GLU A 11 -8.97 6.73 15.98
C GLU A 11 -8.58 5.27 16.21
N ASN A 12 -7.49 4.81 15.57
CA ASN A 12 -7.00 3.43 15.63
C ASN A 12 -8.04 2.34 15.32
N GLY A 13 -9.02 2.65 14.46
CA GLY A 13 -10.12 1.75 14.11
C GLY A 13 -11.25 1.68 15.14
N GLN A 14 -11.26 2.59 16.12
CA GLN A 14 -12.32 2.72 17.11
C GLN A 14 -13.15 3.99 16.84
N ILE A 15 -14.47 3.88 16.90
CA ILE A 15 -15.40 4.98 16.67
C ILE A 15 -15.57 5.81 17.95
N ASP A 16 -15.48 7.14 17.84
CA ASP A 16 -15.86 8.07 18.91
C ASP A 16 -17.36 8.40 18.82
N TYR A 17 -18.17 7.63 19.55
CA TYR A 17 -19.61 7.80 19.63
C TYR A 17 -20.02 9.17 20.22
N GLN A 18 -19.20 9.77 21.09
CA GLN A 18 -19.51 11.06 21.69
C GLN A 18 -19.40 12.18 20.65
N ILE A 19 -18.41 12.09 19.77
CA ILE A 19 -18.26 13.04 18.66
C ILE A 19 -19.37 12.84 17.63
N LEU A 20 -19.71 11.59 17.27
CA LEU A 20 -20.83 11.33 16.36
C LEU A 20 -22.16 11.90 16.88
N LYS A 21 -22.43 11.76 18.18
CA LYS A 21 -23.59 12.37 18.84
C LYS A 21 -23.59 13.90 18.71
N LYS A 22 -22.44 14.55 18.94
CA LYS A 22 -22.29 16.02 18.77
C LYS A 22 -22.51 16.47 17.33
N LEU A 23 -22.12 15.64 16.36
CA LEU A 23 -22.32 15.87 14.93
C LEU A 23 -23.73 15.48 14.44
N ARG A 24 -24.58 14.90 15.29
CA ARG A 24 -25.88 14.30 14.92
C ARG A 24 -25.76 13.32 13.75
N MET A 25 -24.68 12.52 13.78
CA MET A 25 -24.36 11.53 12.75
C MET A 25 -24.52 10.12 13.32
N THR A 26 -25.16 9.23 12.56
CA THR A 26 -25.26 7.81 12.95
C THR A 26 -24.01 7.03 12.54
N VAL A 27 -23.80 5.85 13.13
CA VAL A 27 -22.75 4.93 12.73
C VAL A 27 -22.92 4.54 11.26
N ASP A 28 -24.14 4.18 10.84
CA ASP A 28 -24.44 3.81 9.45
C ASP A 28 -24.05 4.90 8.44
N GLN A 29 -24.26 6.18 8.79
CA GLN A 29 -23.85 7.30 7.94
C GLN A 29 -22.33 7.42 7.83
N LEU A 30 -21.61 7.20 8.93
CA LEU A 30 -20.16 7.16 8.93
C LEU A 30 -19.64 6.00 8.07
N GLU A 31 -20.17 4.80 8.30
CA GLU A 31 -19.81 3.59 7.55
C GLU A 31 -20.10 3.71 6.06
N MET A 32 -21.25 4.28 5.70
CA MET A 32 -21.58 4.56 4.30
C MET A 32 -20.52 5.45 3.65
N ARG A 33 -20.11 6.54 4.31
CA ARG A 33 -19.05 7.42 3.80
C ARG A 33 -17.71 6.69 3.66
N ILE A 34 -17.35 5.86 4.64
CA ILE A 34 -16.12 5.04 4.59
C ILE A 34 -16.14 4.10 3.37
N ARG A 35 -17.27 3.42 3.15
CA ARG A 35 -17.47 2.54 2.01
C ARG A 35 -17.37 3.26 0.66
N THR A 36 -17.90 4.49 0.57
CA THR A 36 -17.75 5.32 -0.66
C THR A 36 -16.32 5.72 -0.96
N LYS A 37 -15.40 5.64 0.02
CA LYS A 37 -13.96 5.83 -0.17
C LYS A 37 -13.23 4.53 -0.55
N GLY A 38 -13.95 3.42 -0.68
CA GLY A 38 -13.38 2.11 -1.00
C GLY A 38 -12.75 1.39 0.20
N ILE A 39 -12.96 1.89 1.42
CA ILE A 39 -12.44 1.27 2.64
C ILE A 39 -13.48 0.26 3.13
N SER A 40 -13.07 -1.02 3.23
CA SER A 40 -13.98 -2.10 3.59
C SER A 40 -14.04 -2.34 5.10
N ASN A 41 -12.93 -2.15 5.82
CA ASN A 41 -12.86 -2.38 7.26
C ASN A 41 -12.51 -1.09 8.00
N ILE A 42 -13.27 -0.79 9.05
CA ILE A 42 -12.98 0.35 9.94
C ILE A 42 -11.64 0.14 10.67
N SER A 43 -11.28 -1.10 10.96
CA SER A 43 -10.02 -1.46 11.62
C SER A 43 -8.77 -1.05 10.83
N ASP A 44 -8.89 -0.83 9.52
CA ASP A 44 -7.79 -0.38 8.65
C ASP A 44 -7.56 1.14 8.75
N ILE A 45 -8.45 1.87 9.40
CA ILE A 45 -8.38 3.33 9.55
C ILE A 45 -7.53 3.69 10.78
N GLN A 46 -6.51 4.53 10.57
CA GLN A 46 -5.71 5.12 11.64
C GLN A 46 -6.44 6.32 12.26
N ILE A 47 -6.96 7.21 11.41
CA ILE A 47 -7.76 8.37 11.83
C ILE A 47 -8.83 8.65 10.78
N ALA A 48 -10.02 9.07 11.20
CA ALA A 48 -11.00 9.67 10.31
C ALA A 48 -11.58 10.94 10.92
N THR A 49 -11.76 11.96 10.10
CA THR A 49 -12.30 13.26 10.48
C THR A 49 -13.55 13.59 9.68
N ILE A 50 -14.47 14.31 10.31
CA ILE A 50 -15.53 15.02 9.61
C ILE A 50 -15.13 16.48 9.52
N GLU A 51 -14.95 16.95 8.29
CA GLU A 51 -14.62 18.32 7.96
C GLU A 51 -15.85 19.23 8.11
N PRO A 52 -15.69 20.55 8.25
CA PRO A 52 -16.82 21.49 8.43
C PRO A 52 -17.83 21.47 7.29
N ASN A 53 -17.41 21.08 6.09
CA ASN A 53 -18.27 20.90 4.93
C ASN A 53 -18.99 19.53 4.90
N GLY A 54 -18.84 18.71 5.95
CA GLY A 54 -19.44 17.39 6.09
C GLY A 54 -18.71 16.27 5.35
N GLN A 55 -17.56 16.55 4.72
CA GLN A 55 -16.75 15.54 4.04
C GLN A 55 -15.94 14.70 5.02
N LEU A 56 -15.67 13.46 4.64
CA LEU A 56 -14.83 12.52 5.38
C LEU A 56 -13.37 12.69 4.95
N GLY A 57 -12.52 13.13 5.87
CA GLY A 57 -11.07 12.97 5.79
C GLY A 57 -10.66 11.66 6.47
N TYR A 58 -9.61 10.99 5.99
CA TYR A 58 -9.12 9.76 6.60
C TYR A 58 -7.64 9.52 6.33
N GLU A 59 -7.03 8.72 7.20
CA GLU A 59 -5.74 8.09 6.97
C GLU A 59 -5.84 6.60 7.31
N LEU A 60 -5.27 5.75 6.46
CA LEU A 60 -5.17 4.32 6.71
C LEU A 60 -3.98 4.00 7.61
N LYS A 61 -4.04 2.89 8.33
CA LYS A 61 -2.89 2.29 9.01
C LYS A 61 -1.82 1.91 7.99
N LYS A 62 -0.56 1.87 8.43
CA LYS A 62 0.60 1.67 7.54
C LYS A 62 0.48 0.39 6.70
N GLU A 63 0.04 -0.69 7.33
CA GLU A 63 -0.19 -2.00 6.74
C GLU A 63 -1.35 -2.06 5.74
N ALA A 64 -2.30 -1.12 5.82
CA ALA A 64 -3.44 -1.02 4.92
C ALA A 64 -3.25 0.02 3.80
N LYS A 65 -2.17 0.82 3.84
CA LYS A 65 -1.88 1.79 2.79
C LYS A 65 -1.47 1.07 1.51
N PRO A 66 -2.02 1.45 0.34
CA PRO A 66 -1.55 0.91 -0.93
C PRO A 66 -0.11 1.35 -1.18
N LEU A 67 0.71 0.44 -1.68
CA LEU A 67 2.07 0.76 -2.07
C LEU A 67 2.06 1.65 -3.30
N THR A 68 2.77 2.78 -3.26
CA THR A 68 2.95 3.62 -4.45
C THR A 68 3.99 3.03 -5.39
N TYR A 69 3.90 3.36 -6.68
CA TYR A 69 4.90 2.92 -7.67
C TYR A 69 6.32 3.40 -7.34
N GLY A 70 6.44 4.61 -6.77
CA GLY A 70 7.73 5.16 -6.34
C GLY A 70 8.35 4.38 -5.18
N GLU A 71 7.54 4.00 -4.17
CA GLU A 71 8.00 3.14 -3.08
C GLU A 71 8.39 1.75 -3.60
N PHE A 72 7.56 1.16 -4.47
CA PHE A 72 7.86 -0.13 -5.11
C PHE A 72 9.19 -0.10 -5.86
N THR A 73 9.43 0.92 -6.69
CA THR A 73 10.65 1.04 -7.49
C THR A 73 11.89 1.17 -6.61
N LYS A 74 11.82 1.94 -5.50
CA LYS A 74 12.92 2.04 -4.53
C LYS A 74 13.22 0.70 -3.87
N LEU A 75 12.19 -0.06 -3.50
CA LEU A 75 12.34 -1.39 -2.91
C LEU A 75 13.05 -2.35 -3.89
N ILE A 76 12.59 -2.42 -5.15
CA ILE A 76 13.21 -3.30 -6.16
C ILE A 76 14.61 -2.83 -6.57
N GLY A 77 14.83 -1.52 -6.71
CA GLY A 77 16.14 -0.95 -7.02
C GLY A 77 17.18 -1.23 -5.92
N GLY A 78 16.78 -1.21 -4.65
CA GLY A 78 17.63 -1.58 -3.51
C GLY A 78 17.93 -3.07 -3.44
N ILE A 79 16.99 -3.94 -3.83
CA ILE A 79 17.21 -5.40 -3.87
C ILE A 79 18.25 -5.78 -4.93
N ASN A 80 18.33 -5.04 -6.05
CA ASN A 80 19.31 -5.29 -7.10
C ASN A 80 20.73 -4.77 -6.79
N GLY A 81 20.94 -4.14 -5.62
CA GLY A 81 22.17 -3.44 -5.26
C GLY A 81 23.24 -4.25 -4.52
N ASN A 82 23.01 -5.54 -4.24
CA ASN A 82 24.01 -6.42 -3.61
C ASN A 82 24.39 -7.60 -4.51
N GLN A 83 24.85 -7.31 -5.72
CA GLN A 83 25.83 -8.20 -6.36
C GLN A 83 27.20 -7.63 -6.01
N ASN A 84 27.85 -8.25 -5.02
CA ASN A 84 29.23 -7.99 -4.71
C ASN A 84 30.07 -8.14 -5.98
N GLU A 85 30.69 -7.06 -6.42
CA GLU A 85 31.99 -7.14 -7.08
C GLU A 85 32.98 -7.69 -6.05
N ASN A 86 33.16 -9.01 -6.04
CA ASN A 86 34.40 -9.63 -5.63
C ASN A 86 34.97 -10.33 -6.85
N SER A 87 35.65 -9.55 -7.69
CA SER A 87 36.66 -10.08 -8.59
C SER A 87 37.89 -10.39 -7.74
N ASN A 88 37.99 -11.62 -7.23
CA ASN A 88 39.19 -12.45 -7.37
C ASN A 88 39.02 -13.86 -6.77
N GLN A 89 39.21 -14.82 -7.68
CA GLN A 89 39.68 -16.20 -7.57
C GLN A 89 38.80 -17.28 -6.92
N ASP A 90 38.41 -18.20 -7.81
CA ASP A 90 38.18 -19.64 -7.65
C ASP A 90 37.54 -20.11 -6.33
N ASN A 91 36.30 -20.57 -6.40
CA ASN A 91 35.93 -21.95 -6.06
C ASN A 91 34.45 -22.21 -6.43
N ASN A 92 34.20 -23.43 -6.90
CA ASN A 92 32.89 -23.90 -7.37
C ASN A 92 31.84 -23.80 -6.25
N GLU A 93 30.86 -22.92 -6.41
CA GLU A 93 29.67 -22.87 -5.57
C GLU A 93 28.45 -22.67 -6.48
N TYR A 94 27.47 -23.56 -6.34
CA TYR A 94 26.26 -23.56 -7.15
C TYR A 94 25.56 -22.20 -7.02
N LYS A 95 25.59 -21.40 -8.09
CA LYS A 95 24.78 -20.20 -8.21
C LYS A 95 23.32 -20.63 -8.38
N GLU A 96 22.55 -20.54 -7.30
CA GLU A 96 21.10 -20.57 -7.38
C GLU A 96 20.63 -19.51 -8.39
N PRO A 97 19.89 -19.90 -9.44
CA PRO A 97 19.43 -18.95 -10.44
C PRO A 97 18.44 -17.98 -9.80
N ASN A 98 18.65 -16.68 -10.02
CA ASN A 98 17.64 -15.70 -9.63
C ASN A 98 16.36 -15.97 -10.43
N ILE A 99 15.20 -16.05 -9.76
CA ILE A 99 13.88 -16.32 -10.38
C ILE A 99 13.63 -15.40 -11.59
N PHE A 100 14.12 -14.16 -11.55
CA PHE A 100 13.99 -13.19 -12.64
C PHE A 100 14.93 -13.44 -13.84
N GLN A 101 16.04 -14.17 -13.65
CA GLN A 101 16.94 -14.58 -14.75
C GLN A 101 16.32 -15.73 -15.55
N GLU A 102 15.60 -16.64 -14.90
CA GLU A 102 14.92 -17.76 -15.57
C GLU A 102 13.83 -17.27 -16.54
N ILE A 103 13.05 -16.26 -16.15
CA ILE A 103 12.00 -15.67 -17.00
C ILE A 103 12.61 -14.96 -18.23
N LYS A 104 13.78 -14.32 -18.05
CA LYS A 104 14.51 -13.71 -19.18
C LYS A 104 15.10 -14.77 -20.11
N ASN A 105 15.62 -15.87 -19.56
CA ASN A 105 16.22 -16.95 -20.34
C ASN A 105 15.20 -17.79 -21.12
N THR A 106 14.01 -18.01 -20.55
CA THR A 106 12.93 -18.78 -21.20
C THR A 106 12.33 -18.09 -22.43
N ASN A 107 12.30 -16.75 -22.46
CA ASN A 107 11.85 -16.00 -23.63
C ASN A 107 12.87 -16.01 -24.78
N THR A 108 14.17 -16.07 -24.49
CA THR A 108 15.22 -16.09 -25.53
C THR A 108 15.34 -17.46 -26.22
N GLN A 109 15.02 -18.57 -25.51
CA GLN A 109 15.15 -19.92 -26.08
C GLN A 109 14.00 -20.34 -27.01
N LYS A 110 12.80 -19.72 -26.89
CA LYS A 110 11.65 -20.09 -27.74
C LYS A 110 11.75 -19.61 -29.19
N HIS A 111 12.65 -18.68 -29.52
CA HIS A 111 12.70 -18.07 -30.85
C HIS A 111 13.68 -18.74 -31.84
N ASN A 112 14.54 -19.66 -31.39
CA ASN A 112 15.59 -20.27 -32.24
C ASN A 112 15.37 -21.75 -32.61
N LYS A 113 14.15 -22.30 -32.49
CA LYS A 113 13.89 -23.74 -32.73
C LYS A 113 12.86 -24.09 -33.82
N ILE A 114 12.57 -23.20 -34.77
CA ILE A 114 11.55 -23.45 -35.82
C ILE A 114 12.10 -23.41 -37.25
N PHE A 115 13.41 -23.52 -37.48
CA PHE A 115 13.95 -23.73 -38.83
C PHE A 115 15.04 -24.79 -38.86
N LYS A 116 14.63 -26.06 -39.03
CA LYS A 116 15.39 -27.12 -39.70
C LYS A 116 14.42 -28.00 -40.45
#